data_AF-A0A317H9C7-F1
#
_entry.id   AF-A0A317H9C7-F1
#
_cell.length_a   1.000
_cell.length_b   1.000
_cell.length_c   1.000
_cell.angle_alpha   90.00
_cell.angle_beta   90.00
_cell.angle_gamma   90.00
#
_symmetry.space_group_name_H-M   'P 1'
#
loop_
_entity.id
_entity.type
_entity.pdbx_description
1 polymer ?
#
loop_
_entity_poly.entity_id
_entity_poly.type
_entity_poly.pdbx_seq_one_letter_code
_entity_poly.pdbx_strand_id
1 'polypeptide(L)'
;MLIKLRAALGAEGKQNGGGMRFVFGVGLLFILTACASAPHQQASNPQSWHAYRMQVQAQRDSGALTPQQSQRKLEDRYRELYGDDPLMDGAFAYGEHLYASAQAGDLPVSEAEALADARLDEIEARREAQAQFHNEMEQRFPPEPSD
;
A
#
# COMPACT_ATOMS: atom_id res chain seq x y z
N MET A 1 27.97 6.22 -43.31
CA MET A 1 27.33 7.49 -43.72
C MET A 1 27.67 8.52 -42.66
N LEU A 2 28.63 9.40 -42.99
CA LEU A 2 29.15 10.47 -42.13
C LEU A 2 28.24 11.69 -42.23
N ILE A 3 27.81 12.28 -41.10
CA ILE A 3 27.67 13.74 -40.99
C ILE A 3 28.17 14.17 -39.61
N LYS A 4 29.35 14.81 -39.64
CA LYS A 4 29.86 15.71 -38.61
C LYS A 4 29.04 17.00 -38.64
N LEU A 5 28.66 17.56 -37.49
CA LEU A 5 28.46 19.01 -37.38
C LEU A 5 29.36 19.54 -36.27
N ARG A 6 30.21 20.49 -36.64
CA ARG A 6 31.23 21.14 -35.81
C ARG A 6 30.91 22.64 -35.80
N ALA A 7 31.03 23.22 -34.61
CA ALA A 7 31.45 24.59 -34.29
C ALA A 7 30.55 25.81 -34.58
N ALA A 8 30.30 26.57 -33.51
CA ALA A 8 30.60 28.01 -33.32
C ALA A 8 30.44 28.29 -31.81
N LEU A 9 31.46 28.43 -30.95
CA LEU A 9 32.47 29.51 -30.80
C LEU A 9 31.89 30.93 -30.75
N GLY A 10 32.00 31.57 -29.57
CA GLY A 10 32.15 33.01 -29.43
C GLY A 10 31.31 33.67 -28.34
N ALA A 11 31.91 33.93 -27.17
CA ALA A 11 32.10 35.30 -26.66
C ALA A 11 32.61 35.27 -25.21
N GLU A 12 33.78 35.86 -25.05
CA GLU A 12 34.50 36.06 -23.81
C GLU A 12 33.76 37.04 -22.89
N GLY A 13 33.57 36.65 -21.62
CA GLY A 13 32.94 37.46 -20.58
C GLY A 13 33.85 37.63 -19.37
N LYS A 14 34.89 38.45 -19.54
CA LYS A 14 35.51 39.35 -18.56
C LYS A 14 35.44 38.94 -17.07
N GLN A 15 36.56 38.42 -16.56
CA GLN A 15 36.89 38.47 -15.13
C GLN A 15 36.83 39.92 -14.63
N ASN A 16 35.93 40.20 -13.69
CA ASN A 16 36.03 41.32 -12.78
C ASN A 16 35.67 40.82 -11.38
N GLY A 17 36.59 41.02 -10.46
CA GLY A 17 36.57 40.46 -9.12
C GLY A 17 35.47 41.00 -8.20
N GLY A 18 35.36 40.32 -7.06
CA GLY A 18 34.57 40.75 -5.91
C GLY A 18 33.22 40.03 -5.83
N GLY A 19 33.12 39.07 -4.91
CA GLY A 19 31.81 38.54 -4.51
C GLY A 19 31.71 37.04 -4.33
N MET A 20 32.74 36.38 -3.78
CA MET A 20 32.70 34.99 -3.27
C MET A 20 31.77 34.83 -2.05
N ARG A 21 30.57 35.43 -2.07
CA ARG A 21 29.61 35.45 -0.96
C ARG A 21 28.16 35.25 -1.38
N PHE A 22 27.85 35.12 -2.68
CA PHE A 22 26.47 35.16 -3.19
C PHE A 22 25.94 33.88 -3.84
N VAL A 23 26.57 32.73 -3.58
CA VAL A 23 26.10 31.42 -4.11
C VAL A 23 25.46 30.54 -3.02
N PHE A 24 25.58 30.92 -1.74
CA PHE A 24 25.03 30.13 -0.63
C PHE A 24 23.57 30.46 -0.25
N GLY A 25 22.95 31.48 -0.86
CA GLY A 25 21.64 31.99 -0.42
C GLY A 25 20.40 31.39 -1.09
N VAL A 26 20.54 30.69 -2.22
CA VAL A 26 19.37 30.26 -3.04
C VAL A 26 19.05 28.76 -2.89
N GLY A 27 19.96 27.96 -2.31
CA GLY A 27 19.77 26.51 -2.14
C GLY A 27 18.93 26.11 -0.92
N LEU A 28 18.70 27.02 0.04
CA LEU A 28 18.06 26.68 1.33
C LEU A 28 16.53 26.80 1.33
N LEU A 29 15.93 27.31 0.25
CA LEU A 29 14.47 27.45 0.12
C LEU A 29 13.77 26.23 -0.50
N PHE A 30 14.52 25.26 -1.03
CA PHE A 30 13.95 24.04 -1.62
C PHE A 30 13.91 22.82 -0.67
N ILE A 31 14.47 22.94 0.54
CA ILE A 31 14.52 21.81 1.48
C ILE A 31 13.31 21.77 2.41
N LEU A 32 12.51 22.85 2.50
CA LEU A 32 11.33 22.91 3.38
C LEU A 32 10.01 22.53 2.69
N THR A 33 9.96 22.35 1.37
CA THR A 33 8.76 21.88 0.66
C THR A 33 8.61 20.36 0.61
N ALA A 34 9.53 19.59 1.20
CA ALA A 34 9.48 18.12 1.20
C ALA A 34 8.70 17.50 2.38
N CYS A 35 8.22 18.28 3.35
CA CYS A 35 7.53 17.74 4.54
C CYS A 35 6.11 18.30 4.77
N ALA A 36 5.49 18.94 3.77
CA ALA A 36 4.10 19.42 3.87
C ALA A 36 3.07 18.51 3.19
N SER A 37 3.50 17.41 2.57
CA SER A 37 2.61 16.40 2.02
C SER A 37 2.94 15.05 2.65
N ALA A 38 2.72 14.93 3.96
CA ALA A 38 2.29 13.64 4.47
C ALA A 38 0.95 13.37 3.78
N PRO A 39 0.84 12.37 2.88
CA PRO A 39 -0.45 12.07 2.29
C PRO A 39 -1.40 11.78 3.46
N HIS A 40 -2.46 12.58 3.52
CA HIS A 40 -3.66 12.29 4.29
C HIS A 40 -3.93 10.79 4.16
N GLN A 41 -4.02 10.10 5.30
CA GLN A 41 -4.28 8.66 5.41
C GLN A 41 -5.18 8.24 4.25
N GLN A 42 -4.57 7.52 3.30
CA GLN A 42 -5.19 7.20 2.03
C GLN A 42 -6.44 6.42 2.38
N ALA A 43 -7.61 7.05 2.22
CA ALA A 43 -8.89 6.45 2.54
C ALA A 43 -8.92 5.08 1.85
N SER A 44 -8.78 4.03 2.66
CA SER A 44 -8.45 2.70 2.20
C SER A 44 -9.65 2.20 1.41
N ASN A 45 -9.58 2.25 0.08
CA ASN A 45 -10.71 1.98 -0.80
C ASN A 45 -11.06 0.48 -0.71
N PRO A 46 -12.18 0.08 -0.09
CA PRO A 46 -12.54 -1.33 0.09
C PRO A 46 -12.69 -2.07 -1.24
N GLN A 47 -13.09 -1.35 -2.29
CA GLN A 47 -13.23 -1.90 -3.64
C GLN A 47 -11.88 -2.26 -4.26
N SER A 48 -10.80 -1.55 -3.87
CA SER A 48 -9.45 -1.87 -4.32
C SER A 48 -8.89 -3.13 -3.68
N TRP A 49 -9.27 -3.41 -2.43
CA TRP A 49 -8.88 -4.63 -1.71
C TRP A 49 -9.58 -5.87 -2.29
N HIS A 50 -10.91 -5.83 -2.45
CA HIS A 50 -11.66 -6.96 -2.99
C HIS A 50 -11.20 -7.33 -4.41
N ALA A 51 -11.00 -6.33 -5.28
CA ALA A 51 -10.47 -6.57 -6.62
C ALA A 51 -9.08 -7.23 -6.59
N TYR A 52 -8.21 -6.83 -5.66
CA TYR A 52 -6.90 -7.44 -5.49
C TYR A 52 -6.98 -8.88 -5.01
N ARG A 53 -7.87 -9.20 -4.05
CA ARG A 53 -8.13 -10.58 -3.62
C ARG A 53 -8.52 -11.48 -4.78
N MET A 54 -9.47 -11.04 -5.61
CA MET A 54 -9.90 -11.78 -6.79
C MET A 54 -8.76 -12.00 -7.81
N GLN A 55 -7.89 -10.99 -7.99
CA GLN A 55 -6.71 -11.13 -8.85
C GLN A 55 -5.72 -12.17 -8.31
N VAL A 56 -5.43 -12.13 -7.02
CA VAL A 56 -4.51 -13.08 -6.38
C VAL A 56 -5.07 -14.49 -6.41
N GLN A 57 -6.38 -14.64 -6.18
CA GLN A 57 -7.08 -15.92 -6.33
C GLN A 57 -6.94 -16.47 -7.75
N ALA A 58 -7.20 -15.67 -8.79
CA ALA A 58 -7.03 -16.10 -10.17
C ALA A 58 -5.56 -16.50 -10.49
N GLN A 59 -4.57 -15.83 -9.91
CA GLN A 59 -3.16 -16.22 -10.03
C GLN A 59 -2.86 -17.54 -9.31
N ARG A 60 -3.48 -17.79 -8.15
CA ARG A 60 -3.40 -19.07 -7.43
C ARG A 60 -4.04 -20.20 -8.23
N ASP A 61 -5.28 -20.00 -8.69
CA ASP A 61 -6.07 -21.01 -9.40
C ASP A 61 -5.44 -21.40 -10.75
N SER A 62 -4.70 -20.49 -11.38
CA SER A 62 -3.91 -20.78 -12.59
C SER A 62 -2.57 -21.46 -12.30
N GLY A 63 -2.22 -21.68 -11.03
CA GLY A 63 -0.93 -22.23 -10.60
C GLY A 63 0.23 -21.25 -10.68
N ALA A 64 -0.01 -19.97 -10.99
CA ALA A 64 1.03 -18.94 -11.01
C ALA A 64 1.53 -18.57 -9.60
N LEU A 65 0.74 -18.86 -8.57
CA LEU A 65 1.11 -18.73 -7.16
C LEU A 65 0.82 -20.01 -6.40
N THR A 66 1.71 -20.34 -5.45
CA THR A 66 1.36 -21.32 -4.41
C THR A 66 0.38 -20.71 -3.40
N PRO A 67 -0.35 -21.52 -2.62
CA PRO A 67 -1.24 -21.00 -1.58
C PRO A 67 -0.52 -20.07 -0.60
N GLN A 68 0.68 -20.43 -0.13
CA GLN A 68 1.49 -19.57 0.76
C GLN A 68 1.92 -18.26 0.09
N GLN A 69 2.28 -18.28 -1.20
CA GLN A 69 2.63 -17.05 -1.93
C GLN A 69 1.43 -16.13 -2.11
N SER A 70 0.25 -16.71 -2.38
CA SER A 70 -0.99 -15.94 -2.45
C SER A 70 -1.27 -15.24 -1.12
N GLN A 71 -1.09 -15.95 -0.01
CA GLN A 71 -1.39 -15.41 1.31
C GLN A 71 -0.46 -14.27 1.70
N ARG A 72 0.84 -14.40 1.46
CA ARG A 72 1.80 -13.32 1.70
C ARG A 72 1.50 -12.08 0.87
N LYS A 73 1.13 -12.26 -0.40
CA LYS A 73 0.69 -11.13 -1.25
C LYS A 73 -0.53 -10.42 -0.68
N LEU A 74 -1.50 -11.19 -0.17
CA LEU A 74 -2.68 -10.63 0.47
C LEU A 74 -2.30 -9.87 1.74
N GLU A 75 -1.44 -10.44 2.60
CA GLU A 75 -0.96 -9.78 3.82
C GLU A 75 -0.22 -8.48 3.53
N ASP A 76 0.77 -8.52 2.64
CA ASP A 76 1.57 -7.35 2.25
C ASP A 76 0.65 -6.24 1.74
N ARG A 77 -0.27 -6.58 0.84
CA ARG A 77 -1.20 -5.61 0.27
C ARG A 77 -2.20 -5.09 1.30
N TYR A 78 -2.65 -5.93 2.23
CA TYR A 78 -3.55 -5.51 3.29
C TYR A 78 -2.87 -4.48 4.19
N ARG A 79 -1.63 -4.77 4.63
CA ARG A 79 -0.84 -3.88 5.48
C ARG A 79 -0.53 -2.57 4.78
N GLU A 80 -0.27 -2.59 3.47
CA GLU A 80 -0.14 -1.36 2.67
C GLU A 80 -1.40 -0.49 2.67
N LEU A 81 -2.59 -1.11 2.60
CA LEU A 81 -3.85 -0.39 2.47
C LEU A 81 -4.40 0.09 3.81
N TYR A 82 -4.28 -0.73 4.85
CA TYR A 82 -4.99 -0.54 6.13
C TYR A 82 -4.04 -0.33 7.32
N GLY A 83 -2.73 -0.52 7.13
CA GLY A 83 -1.76 -0.51 8.22
C GLY A 83 -1.82 -1.78 9.07
N ASP A 84 -1.31 -1.68 10.30
CA ASP A 84 -1.28 -2.79 11.25
C ASP A 84 -2.69 -3.09 11.78
N ASP A 85 -3.15 -4.33 11.61
CA ASP A 85 -4.42 -4.82 12.14
C ASP A 85 -4.22 -6.19 12.83
N PRO A 86 -4.22 -6.24 14.17
CA PRO A 86 -4.05 -7.49 14.90
C PRO A 86 -5.07 -8.58 14.57
N LEU A 87 -6.30 -8.20 14.19
CA LEU A 87 -7.34 -9.17 13.84
C LEU A 87 -7.05 -9.81 12.48
N MET A 88 -6.64 -9.00 11.49
CA MET A 88 -6.29 -9.51 10.17
C MET A 88 -4.94 -10.24 10.19
N ASP A 89 -3.95 -9.78 10.95
CA ASP A 89 -2.69 -10.51 11.15
C ASP A 89 -2.96 -11.92 11.72
N GLY A 90 -3.90 -12.03 12.67
CA GLY A 90 -4.35 -13.33 13.18
C GLY A 90 -5.04 -14.20 12.13
N ALA A 91 -5.78 -13.61 11.20
CA ALA A 91 -6.39 -14.35 10.09
C ALA A 91 -5.35 -14.85 9.08
N PHE A 92 -4.32 -14.05 8.78
CA PHE A 92 -3.19 -14.49 7.95
C PHE A 92 -2.39 -15.61 8.64
N ALA A 93 -2.06 -15.47 9.92
CA ALA A 93 -1.39 -16.54 10.66
C ALA A 93 -2.21 -17.85 10.67
N TYR A 94 -3.53 -17.76 10.82
CA TYR A 94 -4.43 -18.92 10.75
C TYR A 94 -4.34 -19.64 9.40
N GLY A 95 -4.39 -18.91 8.28
CA GLY A 95 -4.27 -19.53 6.97
C GLY A 95 -2.86 -20.09 6.69
N GLU A 96 -1.78 -19.48 7.21
CA GLU A 96 -0.43 -20.03 7.07
C GLU A 96 -0.33 -21.40 7.76
N HIS A 97 -0.92 -21.52 8.95
CA HIS A 97 -1.04 -22.80 9.65
C HIS A 97 -1.85 -23.83 8.86
N LEU A 98 -2.99 -23.44 8.26
CA LEU A 98 -3.79 -24.34 7.43
C LEU A 98 -3.00 -24.86 6.22
N TYR A 99 -2.25 -23.99 5.55
CA TYR A 99 -1.42 -24.40 4.42
C TYR A 99 -0.23 -25.27 4.84
N ALA A 100 0.35 -25.03 6.01
CA ALA A 100 1.38 -25.90 6.56
C ALA A 100 0.81 -27.31 6.85
N SER A 101 -0.36 -27.40 7.47
CA SER A 101 -1.06 -28.68 7.69
C SER A 101 -1.41 -29.38 6.38
N ALA A 102 -1.82 -28.62 5.35
CA ALA A 102 -2.09 -29.19 4.04
C ALA A 102 -0.84 -29.77 3.37
N GLN A 103 0.32 -29.13 3.56
CA GLN A 103 1.61 -29.65 3.08
C GLN A 103 2.08 -30.88 3.85
N ALA A 104 1.75 -30.97 5.13
CA ALA A 104 1.99 -32.17 5.94
C ALA A 104 1.07 -33.35 5.56
N GLY A 105 -0.01 -33.09 4.79
CA GLY A 105 -1.00 -34.09 4.41
C GLY A 105 -2.09 -34.29 5.46
N ASP A 106 -2.16 -33.43 6.48
CA ASP A 106 -3.15 -33.51 7.55
C ASP A 106 -4.54 -33.03 7.09
N LEU A 107 -4.59 -32.19 6.04
CA LEU A 107 -5.84 -31.73 5.43
C LEU A 107 -5.69 -31.47 3.92
N PRO A 108 -6.75 -31.59 3.10
CA PRO A 108 -6.69 -31.26 1.67
C PRO A 108 -6.40 -29.78 1.43
N VAL A 109 -5.55 -29.45 0.44
CA VAL A 109 -5.22 -28.05 0.10
C VAL A 109 -6.47 -27.21 -0.16
N SER A 110 -7.46 -27.75 -0.87
CA SER A 110 -8.72 -27.05 -1.14
C SER A 110 -9.52 -26.73 0.12
N GLU A 111 -9.43 -27.57 1.15
CA GLU A 111 -10.07 -27.32 2.45
C GLU A 111 -9.31 -26.23 3.22
N ALA A 112 -7.97 -26.26 3.18
CA ALA A 112 -7.12 -25.20 3.70
C ALA A 112 -7.50 -23.83 3.13
N GLU A 113 -7.66 -23.77 1.80
CA GLU A 113 -8.03 -22.57 1.07
C GLU A 113 -9.41 -22.06 1.48
N ALA A 114 -10.42 -22.93 1.49
CA ALA A 114 -11.77 -22.56 1.87
C ALA A 114 -11.84 -22.01 3.31
N LEU A 115 -11.12 -22.62 4.25
CA LEU A 115 -11.07 -22.17 5.64
C LEU A 115 -10.31 -20.85 5.80
N ALA A 116 -9.19 -20.68 5.08
CA ALA A 116 -8.43 -19.44 5.10
C ALA A 116 -9.25 -18.28 4.51
N ASP A 117 -9.87 -18.48 3.35
CA ASP A 117 -10.70 -17.47 2.69
C ASP A 117 -11.94 -17.12 3.53
N ALA A 118 -12.61 -18.12 4.13
CA ALA A 118 -13.74 -17.89 5.03
C ALA A 118 -13.36 -17.06 6.27
N ARG A 119 -12.14 -17.26 6.81
CA ARG A 119 -11.68 -16.48 7.96
C ARG A 119 -11.41 -15.03 7.59
N LEU A 120 -10.84 -14.77 6.41
CA LEU A 120 -10.66 -13.40 5.91
C LEU A 120 -12.02 -12.71 5.74
N ASP A 121 -12.98 -13.40 5.12
CA ASP A 121 -14.34 -12.88 4.91
C ASP A 121 -15.06 -12.57 6.22
N GLU A 122 -14.90 -13.40 7.26
CA GLU A 122 -15.47 -13.15 8.59
C GLU A 122 -14.94 -11.85 9.21
N ILE A 123 -13.62 -11.62 9.15
CA ILE A 123 -13.00 -10.40 9.70
C ILE A 123 -13.43 -9.17 8.90
N GLU A 124 -13.51 -9.26 7.58
CA GLU A 124 -13.99 -8.19 6.72
C GLU A 124 -15.45 -7.84 7.02
N ALA A 125 -16.33 -8.84 7.12
CA ALA A 125 -17.74 -8.62 7.45
C ALA A 125 -17.92 -7.97 8.83
N ARG A 126 -17.11 -8.37 9.82
CA ARG A 126 -17.12 -7.74 11.15
C ARG A 126 -16.70 -6.26 11.07
N ARG A 127 -15.68 -5.94 10.28
CA ARG A 127 -15.21 -4.55 10.08
C ARG A 127 -16.28 -3.70 9.39
N GLU A 128 -16.91 -4.23 8.35
CA GLU A 128 -17.99 -3.53 7.65
C GLU A 128 -19.18 -3.26 8.58
N ALA A 129 -19.60 -4.27 9.36
CA ALA A 129 -20.67 -4.10 10.34
C ALA A 129 -20.33 -3.04 11.39
N GLN A 130 -19.08 -2.98 11.87
CA GLN A 130 -18.62 -1.97 12.81
C GLN A 130 -18.65 -0.56 12.20
N ALA A 131 -18.22 -0.41 10.95
CA ALA A 131 -18.26 0.86 10.23
C ALA A 131 -19.71 1.34 10.01
N GLN A 132 -20.61 0.43 9.60
CA GLN A 132 -22.04 0.74 9.44
C GLN A 132 -22.67 1.19 10.77
N PHE A 133 -22.39 0.48 11.86
CA PHE A 133 -22.87 0.85 13.19
C PHE A 133 -22.34 2.23 13.62
N HIS A 134 -21.06 2.50 13.40
CA HIS A 134 -20.48 3.81 13.73
C HIS A 134 -21.14 4.94 12.94
N ASN A 135 -21.31 4.77 11.63
CA ASN A 135 -22.00 5.74 10.77
C ASN A 135 -23.46 5.97 11.20
N GLU A 136 -24.18 4.89 11.59
CA GLU A 136 -25.54 5.02 12.13
C GLU A 136 -25.56 5.83 13.43
N MET A 137 -24.60 5.57 14.32
CA MET A 137 -24.49 6.29 15.59
C MET A 137 -24.17 7.77 15.40
N GLU A 138 -23.29 8.13 14.47
CA GLU A 138 -23.00 9.53 14.12
C GLU A 138 -24.22 10.25 13.52
N GLN A 139 -25.01 9.57 12.68
CA GLN A 139 -26.23 10.14 12.12
C GLN A 139 -27.32 10.35 13.17
N ARG A 140 -27.44 9.42 14.13
CA ARG A 140 -28.44 9.50 15.21
C ARG A 140 -28.02 10.48 16.30
N PHE A 141 -26.73 10.61 16.57
CA PHE A 141 -26.15 11.45 17.62
C PHE A 141 -24.97 12.24 17.07
N PRO A 142 -25.23 13.32 16.29
CA PRO A 142 -24.15 14.10 15.69
C PRO A 142 -23.28 14.75 16.78
N PRO A 143 -21.95 14.82 16.58
CA PRO A 143 -21.07 15.49 17.54
C PRO A 143 -21.45 16.97 17.67
N GLU A 144 -21.41 17.49 18.89
CA GLU A 144 -21.60 18.93 19.10
C GLU A 144 -20.48 19.72 18.40
N PRO A 145 -20.79 20.87 17.77
CA PRO A 145 -19.77 21.70 17.15
C PRO A 145 -18.76 22.15 18.22
N SER A 146 -17.48 21.89 17.98
CA SER A 146 -16.40 22.39 18.83
C SER A 146 -16.15 23.86 18.52
N ASP A 147 -16.43 24.75 19.48
CA ASP A 147 -16.15 26.19 19.44
C ASP A 147 -14.64 26.53 19.48
#